data_AF-A0A1E7GI27-F1
#
_entry.id   AF-A0A1E7GI27-F1
#
_cell.length_a   1.000
_cell.length_b   1.000
_cell.length_c   1.000
_cell.angle_alpha   90.00
_cell.angle_beta   90.00
_cell.angle_gamma   90.00
#
_symmetry.space_group_name_H-M   'P 1'
#
loop_
_entity.id
_entity.type
_entity.pdbx_description
1 polymer ?
#
loop_
_entity_poly.entity_id
_entity_poly.type
_entity_poly.pdbx_seq_one_letter_code
_entity_poly.pdbx_strand_id
1 'polypeptide(L)'
;MEPITTTIATAIALGAATGLKSTVEQSVKDAYAALKNVIRKRYQKKEDVTDAIDYVTKKPEAEKRRQMLEEALEEAGAATDQELAKVAAALLATIEQHSPDLAKGIGMDIGTLKAQRLEVSNVFAGQDGTGVKIENAEIEGTASFENIGGASSPKL
;
A
#
# COMPACT_ATOMS: atom_id res chain seq x y z
N MET A 1 0.19 8.15 -15.67
CA MET A 1 1.31 7.71 -14.84
C MET A 1 1.17 8.42 -13.52
N GLU A 2 1.12 7.67 -12.42
CA GLU A 2 1.17 8.30 -11.09
C GLU A 2 2.52 9.04 -10.93
N PRO A 3 2.53 10.23 -10.31
CA PRO A 3 3.76 10.95 -10.05
C PRO A 3 4.72 10.12 -9.18
N ILE A 4 6.02 10.22 -9.46
CA ILE A 4 7.07 9.58 -8.65
C ILE A 4 6.98 10.04 -7.18
N THR A 5 6.67 11.33 -6.96
CA THR A 5 6.49 11.92 -5.62
C THR A 5 5.34 11.28 -4.86
N THR A 6 4.20 11.02 -5.52
CA THR A 6 3.04 10.31 -4.95
C THR A 6 3.41 8.88 -4.54
N THR A 7 4.19 8.17 -5.35
CA THR A 7 4.67 6.81 -5.02
C THR A 7 5.52 6.83 -3.74
N ILE A 8 6.43 7.80 -3.63
CA ILE A 8 7.32 7.95 -2.47
C ILE A 8 6.52 8.30 -1.21
N ALA A 9 5.62 9.27 -1.30
CA ALA A 9 4.79 9.68 -0.17
C ALA A 9 3.87 8.55 0.32
N THR A 10 3.30 7.79 -0.62
CA THR A 10 2.50 6.59 -0.32
C THR A 10 3.34 5.53 0.38
N ALA A 11 4.56 5.25 -0.11
CA ALA A 11 5.46 4.30 0.53
C ALA A 11 5.85 4.72 1.96
N ILE A 12 6.07 6.01 2.21
CA ILE A 12 6.37 6.51 3.56
C ILE A 12 5.16 6.39 4.49
N ALA A 13 3.96 6.72 4.00
CA ALA A 13 2.74 6.60 4.79
C ALA A 13 2.40 5.16 5.13
N LEU A 14 2.44 4.26 4.13
CA LEU A 14 2.20 2.83 4.35
C LEU A 14 3.32 2.22 5.19
N GLY A 15 4.59 2.54 4.94
CA GLY A 15 5.71 2.11 5.76
C GLY A 15 5.60 2.54 7.22
N ALA A 16 5.12 3.75 7.48
CA ALA A 16 4.84 4.23 8.83
C ALA A 16 3.65 3.50 9.47
N ALA A 17 2.54 3.32 8.75
CA ALA A 17 1.35 2.62 9.27
C ALA A 17 1.63 1.14 9.56
N THR A 18 2.40 0.49 8.68
CA THR A 18 2.82 -0.92 8.79
C THR A 18 3.85 -1.11 9.89
N GLY A 19 4.89 -0.27 9.94
CA GLY A 19 5.97 -0.32 10.91
C GLY A 19 5.51 -0.15 12.36
N LEU A 20 4.38 0.52 12.58
CA LEU A 20 3.76 0.70 13.90
C LEU A 20 3.06 -0.57 14.42
N LYS A 21 2.76 -1.56 13.56
CA LYS A 21 2.17 -2.83 14.00
C LYS A 21 3.21 -3.72 14.66
N SER A 22 2.89 -4.29 15.81
CA SER A 22 3.76 -5.23 16.54
C SER A 22 3.98 -6.54 15.77
N THR A 23 3.03 -6.91 14.90
CA THR A 23 3.04 -8.16 14.11
C THR A 23 3.76 -8.04 12.77
N VAL A 24 4.25 -6.85 12.40
CA VAL A 24 4.93 -6.66 11.11
C VAL A 24 6.32 -7.30 11.14
N GLU A 25 6.69 -7.95 10.03
CA GLU A 25 8.02 -8.52 9.88
C GLU A 25 9.13 -7.47 9.98
N GLN A 26 10.29 -7.91 10.48
CA GLN A 26 11.47 -7.07 10.59
C GLN A 26 11.94 -6.55 9.22
N SER A 27 11.76 -7.34 8.16
CA SER A 27 12.04 -6.98 6.77
C SER A 27 11.34 -5.68 6.33
N VAL A 28 10.06 -5.51 6.69
CA VAL A 28 9.28 -4.29 6.39
C VAL A 28 9.81 -3.09 7.17
N LYS A 29 10.13 -3.28 8.46
CA LYS A 29 10.70 -2.21 9.31
C LYS A 29 12.05 -1.74 8.78
N ASP A 30 12.90 -2.67 8.37
CA ASP A 30 14.22 -2.39 7.83
C ASP A 30 14.13 -1.68 6.46
N ALA A 31 13.22 -2.13 5.59
CA ALA A 31 12.96 -1.48 4.30
C ALA A 31 12.42 -0.05 4.49
N TYR A 32 11.52 0.18 5.45
CA TYR A 32 11.02 1.51 5.77
C TYR A 32 12.10 2.43 6.35
N ALA A 33 12.93 1.91 7.27
CA ALA A 33 14.07 2.65 7.81
C ALA A 33 15.09 2.99 6.72
N ALA A 34 15.34 2.07 5.78
CA ALA A 34 16.22 2.30 4.64
C ALA A 34 15.68 3.42 3.73
N LEU A 35 14.40 3.40 3.37
CA LEU A 35 13.77 4.46 2.56
C LEU A 35 13.91 5.82 3.25
N LYS A 36 13.59 5.91 4.55
CA LYS A 36 13.77 7.15 5.33
C LYS A 36 15.21 7.65 5.31
N ASN A 37 16.17 6.75 5.48
CA ASN A 37 17.58 7.10 5.48
C ASN A 37 18.06 7.61 4.11
N VAL A 38 17.58 7.01 3.01
CA VAL A 38 17.90 7.47 1.65
C VAL A 38 17.35 8.88 1.44
N ILE A 39 16.07 9.11 1.78
CA ILE A 39 15.45 10.44 1.61
C ILE A 39 16.17 11.47 2.49
N ARG A 40 16.43 11.17 3.76
CA ARG A 40 17.15 12.08 4.66
C ARG A 40 18.55 12.39 4.17
N LYS A 41 19.29 11.42 3.63
CA LYS A 41 20.64 11.67 3.08
C LYS A 41 20.61 12.52 1.82
N ARG A 42 19.68 12.25 0.89
CA ARG A 42 19.56 12.99 -0.37
C ARG A 42 19.04 14.42 -0.15
N TYR A 43 18.05 14.59 0.73
CA TYR A 43 17.37 15.85 0.97
C TYR A 43 17.73 16.48 2.32
N GLN A 44 18.89 16.16 2.91
CA GLN A 44 19.34 16.72 4.20
C GLN A 44 19.42 18.26 4.24
N LYS A 45 19.47 18.92 3.07
CA LYS A 45 19.50 20.38 2.95
C LYS A 45 18.11 20.99 2.70
N LYS A 46 17.06 20.17 2.70
CA LYS A 46 15.66 20.56 2.44
C LYS A 46 14.84 20.18 3.67
N GLU A 47 14.78 21.12 4.62
CA GLU A 47 14.10 20.91 5.91
C GLU A 47 12.62 20.55 5.73
N ASP A 48 11.95 21.14 4.73
CA ASP A 48 10.55 20.85 4.40
C ASP A 48 10.30 19.36 4.12
N VAL A 49 11.22 18.70 3.40
CA VAL A 49 11.12 17.27 3.08
C VAL A 49 11.34 16.44 4.35
N THR A 50 12.35 16.77 5.15
CA THR A 50 12.65 16.00 6.37
C THR A 50 11.54 16.11 7.41
N ASP A 51 10.96 17.31 7.57
CA ASP A 51 9.86 17.57 8.48
C ASP A 51 8.57 16.89 8.01
N ALA A 52 8.27 16.94 6.71
CA ALA A 52 7.12 16.29 6.13
C ALA A 52 7.14 14.76 6.35
N ILE A 53 8.32 14.12 6.23
CA ILE A 53 8.47 12.70 6.56
C ILE A 53 8.11 12.43 8.02
N ASP A 54 8.58 13.25 8.96
CA ASP A 54 8.29 13.08 10.38
C ASP A 54 6.80 13.32 10.70
N TYR A 55 6.16 14.28 10.01
CA TYR A 55 4.71 14.50 10.12
C TYR A 55 3.92 13.29 9.62
N VAL A 56 4.24 12.75 8.43
CA VAL A 56 3.59 11.55 7.90
C VAL A 56 3.85 10.35 8.81
N THR A 57 5.09 10.18 9.30
CA THR A 57 5.45 9.10 10.23
C THR A 57 4.59 9.11 11.49
N LYS A 58 4.31 10.30 12.05
CA LYS A 58 3.50 10.45 13.27
C LYS A 58 2.00 10.22 13.05
N LYS A 59 1.47 10.54 11.88
CA LYS A 59 0.05 10.29 11.51
C LYS A 59 -0.04 9.90 10.03
N PRO A 60 0.22 8.62 9.70
CA PRO A 60 0.27 8.16 8.31
C PRO A 60 -1.10 8.19 7.61
N GLU A 61 -2.18 8.15 8.38
CA GLU A 61 -3.56 8.16 7.88
C GLU A 61 -4.01 9.57 7.46
N ALA A 62 -3.31 10.62 7.89
CA ALA A 62 -3.69 12.00 7.59
C ALA A 62 -3.29 12.38 6.16
N GLU A 63 -4.27 12.41 5.25
CA GLU A 63 -4.09 12.74 3.83
C GLU A 63 -3.37 14.08 3.62
N LYS A 64 -3.74 15.11 4.38
CA LYS A 64 -3.06 16.43 4.32
C LYS A 64 -1.56 16.35 4.56
N ARG A 65 -1.09 15.40 5.37
CA ARG A 65 0.35 15.23 5.64
C ARG A 65 1.06 14.54 4.48
N ARG A 66 0.36 13.63 3.78
CA ARG A 66 0.89 12.99 2.57
C ARG A 66 1.02 14.02 1.45
N GLN A 67 -0.02 14.84 1.24
CA GLN A 67 0.01 15.93 0.26
C GLN A 67 1.18 16.90 0.53
N MET A 68 1.38 17.34 1.78
CA MET A 68 2.54 18.18 2.13
C MET A 68 3.89 17.52 1.81
N LEU A 69 4.01 16.20 2.01
CA LEU A 69 5.21 15.46 1.64
C LEU A 69 5.39 15.38 0.12
N GLU A 70 4.32 15.18 -0.64
CA GLU A 70 4.35 15.17 -2.10
C GLU A 70 4.82 16.52 -2.66
N GLU A 71 4.24 17.62 -2.16
CA GLU A 71 4.61 18.99 -2.54
C GLU A 71 6.08 19.27 -2.21
N ALA A 72 6.53 18.96 -0.99
CA ALA A 72 7.93 19.16 -0.58
C ALA A 72 8.91 18.32 -1.43
N LEU A 73 8.54 17.08 -1.78
CA LEU A 73 9.34 16.22 -2.65
C LEU A 73 9.40 16.76 -4.08
N GLU A 74 8.31 17.32 -4.58
CA GLU A 74 8.25 17.94 -5.92
C GLU A 74 9.16 19.17 -6.00
N GLU A 75 9.05 20.08 -5.03
CA GLU A 75 9.91 21.27 -4.91
C GLU A 75 11.39 20.93 -4.71
N ALA A 76 11.68 19.78 -4.09
CA ALA A 76 13.03 19.27 -3.92
C ALA A 76 13.59 18.56 -5.17
N GLY A 77 12.77 18.36 -6.21
CA GLY A 77 13.17 17.71 -7.47
C GLY A 77 13.09 16.19 -7.46
N ALA A 78 12.47 15.59 -6.43
CA ALA A 78 12.33 14.14 -6.29
C ALA A 78 11.47 13.50 -7.40
N ALA A 79 10.68 14.31 -8.12
CA ALA A 79 9.93 13.88 -9.30
C ALA A 79 10.80 13.25 -10.40
N THR A 80 12.12 13.48 -10.38
CA THR A 80 13.08 12.89 -11.33
C THR A 80 13.99 11.83 -10.70
N ASP A 81 13.87 11.58 -9.40
CA ASP A 81 14.73 10.64 -8.67
C ASP A 81 14.22 9.20 -8.83
N GLN A 82 14.57 8.58 -9.96
CA GLN A 82 14.19 7.20 -10.27
C GLN A 82 14.78 6.17 -9.29
N GLU A 83 15.93 6.47 -8.68
CA GLU A 83 16.53 5.58 -7.71
C GLU A 83 15.68 5.56 -6.43
N LEU A 84 15.25 6.73 -5.97
CA LEU A 84 14.34 6.84 -4.85
C LEU A 84 12.98 6.20 -5.14
N ALA A 85 12.45 6.39 -6.36
CA ALA A 85 11.22 5.73 -6.79
C ALA A 85 11.32 4.20 -6.70
N LYS A 86 12.45 3.62 -7.10
CA LYS A 86 12.70 2.17 -7.00
C LYS A 86 12.74 1.69 -5.54
N VAL A 87 13.38 2.43 -4.65
CA VAL A 87 13.42 2.08 -3.22
C VAL A 87 12.02 2.17 -2.60
N ALA A 88 11.22 3.19 -2.96
CA ALA A 88 9.84 3.32 -2.53
C ALA A 88 8.97 2.16 -3.04
N ALA A 89 9.08 1.81 -4.32
CA ALA A 89 8.36 0.68 -4.91
C ALA A 89 8.76 -0.67 -4.26
N ALA A 90 10.03 -0.86 -3.94
CA ALA A 90 10.50 -2.07 -3.24
C ALA A 90 9.90 -2.19 -1.83
N LEU A 91 9.78 -1.08 -1.10
CA LEU A 91 9.08 -1.07 0.19
C LEU A 91 7.60 -1.43 0.02
N LEU A 92 6.91 -0.84 -0.96
CA LEU A 92 5.50 -1.16 -1.25
C LEU A 92 5.31 -2.65 -1.56
N ALA A 93 6.17 -3.23 -2.40
CA ALA A 93 6.14 -4.65 -2.70
C ALA A 93 6.40 -5.51 -1.45
N THR A 94 7.33 -5.11 -0.58
CA THR A 94 7.62 -5.82 0.67
C THR A 94 6.42 -5.74 1.63
N ILE A 95 5.75 -4.58 1.71
CA ILE A 95 4.53 -4.40 2.50
C ILE A 95 3.39 -5.27 1.96
N GLU A 96 3.20 -5.31 0.64
CA GLU A 96 2.18 -6.12 0.00
C GLU A 96 2.39 -7.62 0.28
N GLN A 97 3.65 -8.07 0.25
CA GLN A 97 4.02 -9.46 0.54
C GLN A 97 3.82 -9.86 2.01
N HIS A 98 4.16 -8.99 2.96
CA HIS A 98 4.23 -9.34 4.39
C HIS A 98 3.13 -8.72 5.25
N SER A 99 2.29 -7.87 4.66
CA SER A 99 1.17 -7.22 5.35
C SER A 99 -0.01 -6.98 4.41
N PRO A 100 -0.60 -8.07 3.85
CA PRO A 100 -1.81 -7.97 3.04
C PRO A 100 -2.99 -7.34 3.81
N ASP A 101 -2.96 -7.35 5.15
CA ASP A 101 -3.92 -6.64 6.01
C ASP A 101 -3.94 -5.12 5.88
N LEU A 102 -2.91 -4.52 5.28
CA LEU A 102 -2.84 -3.06 5.06
C LEU A 102 -3.28 -2.64 3.66
N ALA A 103 -3.41 -3.60 2.74
CA ALA A 103 -4.40 -3.49 1.69
C ALA A 103 -5.77 -3.68 2.35
N LYS A 104 -6.30 -2.61 2.96
CA LYS A 104 -7.76 -2.41 3.05
C LYS A 104 -8.25 -2.27 1.61
N GLY A 105 -8.27 -3.39 0.93
CA GLY A 105 -8.39 -3.51 -0.51
C GLY A 105 -9.39 -4.60 -0.78
N ILE A 106 -10.07 -4.44 -1.91
CA ILE A 106 -10.95 -5.46 -2.42
C ILE A 106 -10.04 -6.58 -2.94
N GLY A 107 -10.19 -7.81 -2.45
CA GLY A 107 -9.41 -8.96 -2.91
C GLY A 107 -9.64 -9.25 -4.39
N MET A 108 -10.82 -8.94 -4.90
CA MET A 108 -11.17 -8.97 -6.33
C MET A 108 -12.27 -7.95 -6.67
N ASP A 109 -11.99 -6.94 -7.51
CA ASP A 109 -12.97 -5.95 -7.99
C ASP A 109 -13.36 -6.23 -9.45
N ILE A 110 -14.62 -6.57 -9.67
CA ILE A 110 -15.18 -6.92 -10.98
C ILE A 110 -16.26 -5.88 -11.33
N GLY A 111 -16.05 -5.12 -12.41
CA GLY A 111 -17.06 -4.17 -12.89
C GLY A 111 -18.31 -4.89 -13.41
N THR A 112 -18.31 -5.29 -14.68
CA THR A 112 -19.42 -6.04 -15.28
C THR A 112 -18.97 -7.43 -15.72
N LEU A 113 -19.73 -8.46 -15.34
CA LEU A 113 -19.50 -9.86 -15.70
C LEU A 113 -20.73 -10.43 -16.38
N LYS A 114 -20.54 -11.13 -17.49
CA LYS A 114 -21.53 -12.07 -18.04
C LYS A 114 -20.89 -13.45 -18.19
N ALA A 115 -21.48 -14.49 -17.60
CA ALA A 115 -20.91 -15.83 -17.64
C ALA A 115 -21.99 -16.92 -17.56
N GLN A 116 -21.73 -18.09 -18.14
CA GLN A 116 -22.57 -19.26 -17.89
C GLN A 116 -22.26 -19.91 -16.53
N ARG A 117 -21.01 -19.78 -16.06
CA ARG A 117 -20.56 -20.28 -14.76
C ARG A 117 -19.53 -19.32 -14.16
N LEU A 118 -19.65 -19.07 -12.87
CA LEU A 118 -18.66 -18.36 -12.06
C LEU A 118 -18.21 -19.28 -10.92
N GLU A 119 -16.90 -19.52 -10.81
CA GLU A 119 -16.30 -20.18 -9.64
C GLU A 119 -15.21 -19.27 -9.09
N VAL A 120 -15.35 -18.89 -7.83
CA VAL A 120 -14.39 -18.03 -7.14
C VAL A 120 -13.91 -18.77 -5.90
N SER A 121 -12.61 -19.01 -5.83
CA SER A 121 -12.01 -19.75 -4.72
C SER A 121 -10.77 -19.03 -4.20
N ASN A 122 -10.58 -19.06 -2.87
CA ASN A 122 -9.36 -18.62 -2.19
C ASN A 122 -9.04 -17.13 -2.42
N VAL A 123 -10.04 -16.26 -2.27
CA VAL A 123 -9.86 -14.81 -2.37
C VAL A 123 -9.70 -14.22 -0.98
N PHE A 124 -8.52 -13.66 -0.72
CA PHE A 124 -8.16 -13.06 0.56
C PHE A 124 -8.10 -11.54 0.43
N ALA A 125 -8.76 -10.86 1.36
CA ALA A 125 -8.64 -9.42 1.56
C ALA A 125 -8.04 -9.14 2.94
N GLY A 126 -7.47 -7.96 3.15
CA GLY A 126 -6.93 -7.60 4.46
C GLY A 126 -7.98 -7.59 5.57
N GLN A 127 -7.56 -7.49 6.84
CA GLN A 127 -8.45 -7.27 7.98
C GLN A 127 -9.44 -6.12 7.68
N ASP A 128 -10.74 -6.42 7.74
CA ASP A 128 -11.87 -5.52 7.39
C ASP A 128 -11.98 -5.15 5.89
N GLY A 129 -11.30 -5.87 5.00
CA GLY A 129 -11.37 -5.72 3.54
C GLY A 129 -12.51 -6.52 2.89
N THR A 130 -12.93 -6.09 1.70
CA THR A 130 -13.93 -6.79 0.90
C THR A 130 -13.27 -7.94 0.14
N GLY A 131 -13.66 -9.19 0.38
CA GLY A 131 -13.12 -10.33 -0.38
C GLY A 131 -13.34 -10.16 -1.89
N VAL A 132 -14.61 -10.03 -2.32
CA VAL A 132 -14.99 -9.84 -3.72
C VAL A 132 -16.02 -8.71 -3.83
N LYS A 133 -15.80 -7.77 -4.76
CA LYS A 133 -16.78 -6.76 -5.17
C LYS A 133 -17.15 -7.03 -6.63
N ILE A 134 -18.46 -7.10 -6.92
CA ILE A 134 -18.97 -7.21 -8.30
C ILE A 134 -20.04 -6.14 -8.49
N GLU A 135 -19.88 -5.25 -9.46
CA GLU A 135 -20.84 -4.14 -9.69
C GLU A 135 -22.05 -4.60 -10.48
N ASN A 136 -21.85 -5.40 -11.54
CA ASN A 136 -22.91 -5.98 -12.36
C ASN A 136 -22.55 -7.41 -12.76
N ALA A 137 -23.45 -8.37 -12.52
CA ALA A 137 -23.24 -9.77 -12.91
C ALA A 137 -24.48 -10.37 -13.57
N GLU A 138 -24.30 -10.98 -14.74
CA GLU A 138 -25.29 -11.80 -15.42
C GLU A 138 -24.74 -13.23 -15.49
N ILE A 139 -25.21 -14.10 -14.61
CA ILE A 139 -24.77 -15.50 -14.55
C ILE A 139 -25.93 -16.40 -14.99
N GLU A 140 -25.82 -16.99 -16.18
CA GLU A 140 -26.89 -17.80 -16.77
C GLU A 140 -27.01 -19.18 -16.11
N GLY A 141 -25.92 -19.68 -15.51
CA GLY A 141 -25.87 -20.97 -14.84
C GLY A 141 -25.45 -20.85 -13.37
N THR A 142 -24.36 -21.51 -12.98
CA THR A 142 -23.99 -21.67 -11.57
C THR A 142 -22.94 -20.65 -11.12
N ALA A 143 -23.12 -20.11 -9.92
CA ALA A 143 -22.12 -19.32 -9.21
C ALA A 143 -21.68 -20.03 -7.92
N SER A 144 -20.38 -20.26 -7.72
CA SER A 144 -19.81 -20.80 -6.48
C SER A 144 -18.72 -19.88 -5.92
N PHE A 145 -18.72 -19.74 -4.60
CA PHE A 145 -17.76 -18.94 -3.84
C PHE A 145 -17.23 -19.78 -2.69
N GLU A 146 -15.92 -20.01 -2.65
CA GLU A 146 -15.25 -20.83 -1.64
C GLU A 146 -14.06 -20.07 -1.05
N ASN A 147 -13.92 -20.09 0.28
CA ASN A 147 -12.82 -19.43 0.99
C ASN A 147 -12.64 -17.94 0.60
N ILE A 148 -13.69 -17.14 0.77
CA ILE A 148 -13.69 -15.69 0.51
C ILE A 148 -13.66 -14.90 1.82
N GLY A 149 -12.60 -14.13 2.10
CA GLY A 149 -12.53 -13.27 3.29
C GLY A 149 -11.12 -13.01 3.85
N GLY A 150 -11.04 -12.26 4.95
CA GLY A 150 -9.78 -11.90 5.60
C GLY A 150 -9.26 -12.94 6.59
N ALA A 151 -7.95 -13.19 6.51
CA ALA A 151 -7.11 -14.04 7.36
C ALA A 151 -7.81 -15.25 8.01
N SER A 152 -8.02 -16.33 7.24
CA SER A 152 -8.09 -17.65 7.85
C SER A 152 -6.69 -18.04 8.30
N SER A 153 -6.37 -17.85 9.59
CA SER A 153 -5.25 -18.59 10.18
C SER A 153 -5.48 -20.08 9.91
N PRO A 154 -4.54 -20.82 9.31
CA PRO A 154 -4.67 -22.26 9.24
C PRO A 154 -4.70 -22.79 10.67
N LYS A 155 -5.81 -23.44 11.05
CA LYS A 155 -5.81 -24.27 12.25
C LYS A 155 -4.91 -25.47 11.94
N LEU A 156 -3.71 -25.46 12.53
CA LEU A 156 -2.86 -26.64 12.70
C LEU A 156 -3.60 -27.70 13.52
#